data_AF-A0A950KVZ8-F1
#
_entry.id   AF-A0A950KVZ8-F1
#
_cell.length_a   1.000
_cell.length_b   1.000
_cell.length_c   1.000
_cell.angle_alpha   90.00
_cell.angle_beta   90.00
_cell.angle_gamma   90.00
#
_symmetry.space_group_name_H-M   'P 1'
#
loop_
_entity.id
_entity.type
_entity.pdbx_description
1 polymer ?
#
loop_
_entity_poly.entity_id
_entity_poly.type
_entity_poly.pdbx_seq_one_letter_code
_entity_poly.pdbx_strand_id
1 'polypeptide(L)' 'MQMAKVAAALARLCDASIPYISVLCDPATGVAASFASVGDLNLAEPGAVIGFARRRGIEQTSNQ' A
#
# COMPACT_ATOMS: atom_id res chain seq x y z
N MET A 1 6.25 10.97 -9.17
CA MET A 1 5.29 10.46 -10.18
C MET A 1 5.17 8.94 -10.27
N GLN A 2 6.03 8.13 -9.64
CA GLN A 2 5.98 6.66 -9.81
C GLN A 2 4.66 6.02 -9.33
N MET A 3 4.08 6.52 -8.23
CA MET A 3 2.85 5.94 -7.66
C MET A 3 1.64 6.13 -8.60
N ALA A 4 1.52 7.31 -9.22
CA ALA A 4 0.47 7.60 -10.20
C ALA A 4 0.61 6.72 -11.46
N LYS A 5 1.84 6.46 -11.91
CA LYS A 5 2.10 5.57 -13.06
C LYS A 5 1.62 4.14 -12.79
N VAL A 6 1.91 3.61 -11.60
CA VAL A 6 1.49 2.24 -11.22
C VAL A 6 -0.02 2.17 -11.04
N ALA A 7 -0.64 3.18 -10.40
CA ALA A 7 -2.10 3.24 -10.24
C ALA A 7 -2.83 3.26 -11.60
N ALA A 8 -2.33 4.03 -12.57
CA ALA A 8 -2.88 4.05 -13.92
C ALA A 8 -2.74 2.71 -14.65
N ALA A 9 -1.66 1.96 -14.40
CA ALA A 9 -1.50 0.61 -14.95
C ALA A 9 -2.47 -0.38 -14.31
N LEU A 10 -2.72 -0.27 -13.00
CA LEU A 10 -3.71 -1.09 -12.29
C LEU A 10 -5.14 -0.82 -12.76
N ALA A 11 -5.49 0.43 -13.07
CA ALA A 11 -6.79 0.74 -13.67
C ALA A 11 -7.01 -0.02 -14.99
N ARG A 12 -5.96 -0.14 -15.83
CA ARG A 12 -6.02 -0.92 -17.08
C ARG A 12 -6.16 -2.44 -16.84
N LEU A 13 -5.63 -2.96 -15.75
CA LEU A 13 -5.83 -4.37 -15.35
C LEU A 13 -7.30 -4.60 -14.94
N CYS A 14 -7.88 -3.65 -14.19
CA CYS A 14 -9.30 -3.67 -13.82
C CYS A 14 -10.21 -3.62 -15.06
N ASP A 15 -9.96 -2.72 -16.02
CA ASP A 15 -10.71 -2.65 -17.28
C ASP A 15 -10.63 -3.95 -18.09
N ALA A 16 -9.50 -4.66 -18.01
CA ALA A 16 -9.28 -5.95 -18.64
C ALA A 16 -9.82 -7.15 -17.82
N SER A 17 -10.44 -6.90 -16.66
CA SER A 17 -10.89 -7.94 -15.71
C SER A 17 -9.79 -8.91 -15.28
N ILE A 18 -8.55 -8.42 -15.17
CA ILE A 18 -7.41 -9.20 -14.70
C ILE A 18 -7.21 -8.93 -13.20
N PRO A 19 -7.28 -9.95 -12.33
CA PRO A 19 -7.19 -9.76 -10.89
C PRO A 19 -5.79 -9.31 -10.47
N TYR A 20 -5.75 -8.33 -9.57
CA TYR A 20 -4.55 -7.84 -8.90
C TYR A 20 -4.62 -8.14 -7.40
N ILE A 21 -3.70 -8.98 -6.93
CA ILE A 21 -3.56 -9.32 -5.51
C ILE A 21 -2.34 -8.58 -4.96
N SER A 22 -2.55 -7.80 -3.91
CA SER A 22 -1.47 -7.15 -3.18
C SER A 22 -1.06 -8.02 -1.99
N VAL A 23 0.22 -8.32 -1.87
CA VAL A 23 0.78 -9.04 -0.71
C VAL A 23 1.71 -8.08 0.04
N LEU A 24 1.29 -7.67 1.22
CA LEU A 24 1.98 -6.74 2.09
C LEU A 24 2.87 -7.52 3.07
N CYS A 25 4.18 -7.41 2.88
CA CYS A 25 5.19 -7.96 3.79
C CYS A 25 5.75 -6.87 4.71
N ASP A 26 6.19 -7.25 5.90
CA ASP A 26 6.73 -6.38 6.93
C ASP A 26 8.10 -5.82 6.52
N PRO A 27 8.31 -4.48 6.59
CA PRO A 27 7.34 -3.42 6.88
C PRO A 27 6.75 -2.80 5.60
N ALA A 28 5.41 -2.67 5.56
CA ALA A 28 4.70 -1.99 4.48
C ALA A 28 4.27 -0.56 4.90
N THR A 29 5.24 0.25 5.34
CA THR A 29 5.00 1.64 5.74
C THR A 29 5.25 2.62 4.59
N GLY A 30 4.34 3.56 4.31
CA GLY A 30 4.44 4.56 3.24
C GLY A 30 3.85 4.11 1.91
N VAL A 31 4.21 2.90 1.46
CA VAL A 31 3.68 2.29 0.22
C VAL A 31 2.21 1.85 0.39
N ALA A 32 1.77 1.59 1.62
CA ALA A 32 0.37 1.29 1.92
C ALA A 32 -0.61 2.35 1.36
N ALA A 33 -0.24 3.64 1.29
CA ALA A 33 -1.14 4.67 0.73
C ALA A 33 -1.12 4.76 -0.82
N SER A 34 -0.83 3.66 -1.50
CA SER A 34 -0.67 3.64 -2.95
C SER A 34 -1.23 2.37 -3.58
N PHE A 35 -0.55 1.83 -4.60
CA PHE A 35 -0.91 0.58 -5.26
C PHE A 35 -1.09 -0.60 -4.28
N ALA A 36 -0.40 -0.59 -3.14
CA ALA A 36 -0.49 -1.65 -2.14
C ALA A 36 -1.86 -1.75 -1.43
N SER A 37 -2.73 -0.73 -1.52
CA SER A 37 -4.08 -0.78 -0.92
C SER A 37 -5.22 -0.88 -1.94
N VAL A 38 -4.91 -0.87 -3.24
CA VAL A 38 -5.91 -0.95 -4.33
C VAL A 38 -5.90 -2.30 -5.04
N GLY A 39 -5.46 -3.36 -4.33
CA GLY A 39 -5.67 -4.73 -4.75
C GLY A 39 -7.15 -5.11 -4.71
N ASP A 40 -7.58 -5.97 -5.64
CA ASP A 40 -8.86 -6.69 -5.53
C ASP A 40 -8.90 -7.54 -4.26
N LEU A 41 -7.72 -8.02 -3.85
CA LEU A 41 -7.47 -8.66 -2.57
C LEU A 41 -6.12 -8.19 -2.01
N ASN A 42 -6.13 -7.73 -0.76
CA ASN A 42 -4.93 -7.36 -0.02
C ASN A 42 -4.67 -8.42 1.06
N LEU A 43 -3.52 -9.08 0.97
CA LEU A 43 -3.04 -10.10 1.90
C LEU A 43 -1.86 -9.54 2.70
N ALA A 44 -1.74 -9.91 3.96
CA ALA A 44 -0.63 -9.52 4.80
C ALA A 44 -0.07 -10.73 5.56
N GLU A 45 1.23 -10.76 5.78
CA GLU A 45 1.81 -11.76 6.67
C GLU A 45 1.43 -11.47 8.14
N PRO A 46 1.29 -12.52 8.98
CA PRO A 46 0.98 -12.32 10.39
C PRO A 46 2.02 -11.44 11.09
N GLY A 47 1.56 -10.37 11.75
CA GLY A 47 2.43 -9.43 12.47
C GLY A 47 3.01 -8.31 11.62
N ALA A 48 2.68 -8.22 10.33
CA ALA A 48 3.18 -7.16 9.46
C ALA A 48 2.77 -5.76 9.92
N VAL A 49 3.73 -4.83 9.92
CA VAL A 49 3.48 -3.42 10.21
C VAL A 49 3.10 -2.69 8.92
N ILE A 50 1.81 -2.43 8.75
CA ILE A 50 1.23 -1.74 7.59
C ILE A 50 0.77 -0.36 8.04
N GLY A 51 1.14 0.70 7.30
CA GLY A 51 0.66 2.04 7.63
C GLY A 51 1.18 3.12 6.69
N PHE A 52 0.60 4.31 6.76
CA PHE A 52 1.06 5.43 5.94
C PHE A 52 2.40 6.00 6.42
N ALA A 53 2.58 6.09 7.74
CA ALA A 53 3.78 6.61 8.37
C ALA A 53 4.31 5.62 9.40
N ARG A 54 5.63 5.60 9.58
CA ARG A 54 6.26 4.77 10.62
C ARG A 54 5.90 5.33 12.00
N ARG A 55 5.70 4.45 12.99
CA ARG A 55 5.38 4.81 14.39
C ARG A 55 6.27 5.92 14.97
N ARG A 56 7.58 5.87 14.71
CA ARG A 56 8.52 6.94 15.12
C ARG A 56 8.19 8.32 14.54
N GLY A 57 7.66 8.39 13.32
CA GLY A 57 7.22 9.66 12.71
C GLY A 57 5.99 10.23 13.42
N ILE A 58 5.02 9.36 13.74
CA ILE A 58 3.79 9.74 14.44
C ILE A 58 4.10 10.25 15.85
N GLU A 59 4.94 9.55 16.60
CA GLU A 59 5.36 9.94 17.96
C GLU A 59 6.08 11.29 18.01
N GLN A 60 6.84 11.65 16.97
CA GLN A 60 7.52 12.94 16.88
C GLN A 60 6.57 14.10 16.56
N THR A 61 5.57 13.87 15.71
CA THR A 61 4.58 14.90 15.35
C THR A 61 3.47 15.09 16.39
N SER A 62 3.11 14.05 17.13
CA SER A 62 2.04 14.12 18.14
C SER A 62 2.50 14.64 19.50
N ASN A 63 3.81 14.73 19.71
CA ASN A 63 4.43 15.23 20.95
C ASN A 63 5.06 16.62 20.77
N GLN A 64 4.70 17.30 19.67
CA GLN A 64 4.90 18.73 19.41
C GLN A 64 3.53 19.41 19.43
#